data_AF-A0A8C6SKR5-F1
#
_entry.id   AF-A0A8C6SKR5-F1
#
_cell.length_a   1.000
_cell.length_b   1.000
_cell.length_c   1.000
_cell.angle_alpha   90.00
_cell.angle_beta   90.00
_cell.angle_gamma   90.00
#
_symmetry.space_group_name_H-M   'P 1'
#
loop_
_entity.id
_entity.type
_entity.pdbx_description
1 polymer ?
#
loop_
_entity_poly.entity_id
_entity_poly.type
_entity_poly.pdbx_seq_one_letter_code
_entity_poly.pdbx_strand_id
1 'polypeptide(L)'
;MNILPRYIFLFQNLPIHIKEKSFKLWESQLRNFLWDGSKPRVKMKVLQDNKEKGGLSLPNLKNYFFATHVRTMLLWFNEQKNPKWKQIELKLVKKLTTLIFSKGKVKKAAESSYTVHNTFEIWKTICRKIRLEMKTQFCSKKSFTTPNSLRIKLMKVLQESNQRCSSTKGKWEKELQVIIDEDDWYQISKSNFIHIRSPFWQEFAWKLQLRFFKTPHMISKFSKDKDTAACWRKCGEKEADYLHIFLTCPKIANFWNKVTSNIKQMIGNKVTYEEKHLLLGIPLKDLNKVCNISSGSLESRH
;
A
#
# COMPACT_ATOMS: atom_id res chain seq x y z
N MET A 1 -2.96 12.67 -1.41
CA MET A 1 -1.72 12.06 -1.95
C MET A 1 -1.81 10.55 -1.75
N ASN A 2 -1.94 9.77 -2.83
CA ASN A 2 -2.28 8.34 -2.78
C ASN A 2 -1.05 7.40 -2.74
N ILE A 3 -0.01 7.74 -1.98
CA ILE A 3 1.24 6.97 -2.01
C ILE A 3 1.14 5.69 -1.17
N LEU A 4 0.56 5.81 0.02
CA LEU A 4 0.60 4.75 1.00
C LEU A 4 -0.03 3.44 0.48
N PRO A 5 -1.21 3.45 -0.17
CA PRO A 5 -1.78 2.22 -0.73
C PRO A 5 -0.86 1.50 -1.72
N ARG A 6 -0.02 2.23 -2.46
CA ARG A 6 0.95 1.66 -3.42
C ARG A 6 2.04 0.88 -2.72
N TYR A 7 2.59 1.44 -1.65
CA TYR A 7 3.61 0.75 -0.85
C TYR A 7 3.02 -0.37 0.01
N ILE A 8 1.82 -0.19 0.58
CA ILE A 8 1.18 -1.21 1.42
C ILE A 8 0.97 -2.51 0.66
N PHE A 9 0.48 -2.43 -0.58
CA PHE A 9 0.30 -3.63 -1.39
C PHE A 9 1.62 -4.39 -1.55
N LEU A 10 2.71 -3.70 -1.85
CA LEU A 10 4.04 -4.33 -1.99
C LEU A 10 4.54 -4.91 -0.66
N PHE A 11 4.41 -4.16 0.44
CA PHE A 11 4.82 -4.62 1.77
C PHE A 11 4.02 -5.83 2.28
N GLN A 12 2.85 -6.10 1.70
CA GLN A 12 2.03 -7.27 2.06
C GLN A 12 2.33 -8.50 1.19
N ASN A 13 2.76 -8.30 -0.05
CA ASN A 13 2.92 -9.37 -1.03
C ASN A 13 4.38 -9.75 -1.29
N LEU A 14 5.32 -8.85 -1.00
CA LEU A 14 6.75 -9.11 -1.16
C LEU A 14 7.38 -9.32 0.22
N PRO A 15 7.80 -10.53 0.56
CA PRO A 15 8.51 -10.77 1.80
C PRO A 15 9.98 -10.37 1.66
N ILE A 16 10.22 -9.10 1.34
CA ILE A 16 11.56 -8.55 1.11
C ILE A 16 12.04 -7.76 2.32
N HIS A 17 13.31 -7.95 2.67
CA HIS A 17 13.93 -7.13 3.70
C HIS A 17 14.35 -5.76 3.13
N ILE A 18 13.69 -4.70 3.56
CA ILE A 18 13.98 -3.33 3.13
C ILE A 18 14.99 -2.68 4.08
N LYS A 19 16.11 -2.20 3.54
CA LYS A 19 17.15 -1.53 4.33
C LYS A 19 16.67 -0.17 4.86
N GLU A 20 17.14 0.21 6.05
CA GLU A 20 16.82 1.50 6.70
C GLU A 20 17.15 2.71 5.79
N LYS A 21 18.23 2.61 5.00
CA LYS A 21 18.63 3.65 4.04
C LYS A 21 17.51 3.97 3.03
N SER A 22 16.79 2.95 2.56
CA SER A 22 15.67 3.11 1.63
C SER A 22 14.52 3.89 2.26
N PHE A 23 14.14 3.58 3.51
CA PHE A 23 13.09 4.34 4.20
C PHE A 23 13.47 5.81 4.42
N LYS A 24 14.74 6.09 4.79
CA LYS A 24 15.22 7.46 4.93
C LYS A 24 15.19 8.22 3.59
N LEU A 25 15.54 7.55 2.50
CA LEU A 25 15.44 8.13 1.15
C LEU A 25 13.99 8.47 0.82
N TRP A 26 13.05 7.54 1.01
CA TRP A 26 11.63 7.75 0.70
C TRP A 26 11.01 8.86 1.54
N GLU A 27 11.35 8.92 2.83
CA GLU A 27 10.90 10.00 3.73
C GLU A 27 11.51 11.36 3.32
N SER A 28 12.76 11.37 2.83
CA SER A 28 13.38 12.56 2.28
C SER A 28 12.68 13.06 1.02
N GLN A 29 12.35 12.14 0.10
CA GLN A 29 11.60 12.46 -1.12
C GLN A 29 10.20 13.01 -0.80
N LEU A 30 9.51 12.41 0.18
CA LEU A 30 8.22 12.88 0.67
C LEU A 30 8.33 14.27 1.31
N ARG A 31 9.35 14.50 2.14
CA ARG A 31 9.60 15.80 2.76
C ARG A 31 9.86 16.87 1.71
N ASN A 32 10.72 16.59 0.73
CA ASN A 32 11.03 17.53 -0.33
C ASN A 32 9.79 17.84 -1.19
N PHE A 33 8.91 16.85 -1.40
CA PHE A 33 7.63 17.06 -2.07
C PHE A 33 6.68 17.96 -1.28
N LEU A 34 6.52 17.72 0.02
CA LEU A 34 5.60 18.49 0.86
C LEU A 34 5.98 19.97 0.99
N TRP A 35 7.29 20.26 0.95
CA TRP A 35 7.82 21.61 1.14
C TRP A 35 8.41 22.23 -0.13
N ASP A 36 8.24 21.59 -1.29
CA ASP A 36 8.81 22.04 -2.57
C ASP A 36 10.31 22.39 -2.48
N GLY A 37 11.08 21.52 -1.82
CA GLY A 37 12.50 21.73 -1.54
C GLY A 37 12.83 22.78 -0.48
N SER A 38 11.84 23.54 -0.01
CA SER A 38 12.00 24.56 1.04
C SER A 38 12.18 23.95 2.43
N LYS A 39 12.61 24.79 3.39
CA LYS A 39 12.75 24.39 4.79
C LYS A 39 11.39 23.94 5.37
N PRO A 40 11.31 22.75 5.99
CA PRO A 40 10.09 22.26 6.61
C PRO A 40 9.56 23.24 7.67
N ARG A 41 8.30 23.66 7.55
CA ARG A 41 7.65 24.50 8.58
C ARG A 41 7.21 23.68 9.79
N VAL A 42 6.91 22.40 9.57
CA VAL A 42 6.49 21.45 10.62
C VAL A 42 7.44 20.25 10.62
N LYS A 43 7.86 19.82 11.81
CA LYS A 43 8.70 18.63 11.98
C LYS A 43 7.97 17.38 11.46
N MET A 44 8.70 16.49 10.77
CA MET A 44 8.13 15.28 10.18
C MET A 44 7.40 14.39 11.20
N LYS A 45 7.96 14.27 12.41
CA LYS A 45 7.32 13.51 13.51
C LYS A 45 5.92 14.04 13.86
N VAL A 46 5.73 15.36 13.87
CA VAL A 46 4.44 16.00 14.15
C VAL A 46 3.46 15.76 13.01
N LEU A 47 3.93 15.87 11.75
CA LEU A 47 3.10 15.54 10.59
C LEU A 47 2.60 14.09 10.65
N GLN A 48 3.44 13.16 11.10
CA GLN A 48 3.13 11.73 11.19
C GLN A 48 2.34 11.33 12.44
N ASP A 49 2.14 12.23 13.40
CA ASP A 49 1.38 11.93 14.61
C ASP A 49 -0.13 11.89 14.34
N ASN A 50 -0.88 11.32 15.28
CA ASN A 50 -2.33 11.22 15.19
C ASN A 50 -2.98 12.61 15.28
N LYS A 51 -4.11 12.78 14.57
CA LYS A 51 -4.90 14.03 14.64
C LYS A 51 -5.36 14.38 16.05
N GLU A 52 -5.68 13.37 16.86
CA GLU A 52 -6.03 13.53 18.28
C GLU A 52 -4.91 14.16 19.12
N LYS A 53 -3.65 14.00 18.68
CA LYS A 53 -2.46 14.58 19.33
C LYS A 53 -1.99 15.88 18.65
N GLY A 54 -2.82 16.47 17.79
CA GLY A 54 -2.49 17.67 17.02
C GLY A 54 -1.60 17.42 15.80
N GLY A 55 -1.40 16.16 15.39
CA GLY A 55 -0.70 15.80 14.16
C GLY A 55 -1.58 15.85 12.91
N LEU A 56 -1.00 15.56 11.74
CA LEU A 56 -1.73 15.52 10.46
C LEU A 56 -1.98 14.10 9.93
N SER A 57 -1.56 13.06 10.66
CA SER A 57 -1.66 11.66 10.27
C SER A 57 -1.05 11.35 8.90
N LEU A 58 0.07 12.02 8.58
CA LEU A 58 0.88 11.72 7.41
C LEU A 58 1.45 10.28 7.56
N PRO A 59 1.38 9.43 6.53
CA PRO A 59 1.86 8.07 6.64
C PRO A 59 3.36 7.97 6.88
N ASN A 60 3.75 7.18 7.87
CA ASN A 60 5.13 6.71 8.02
C ASN A 60 5.27 5.33 7.34
N LEU A 61 5.89 5.30 6.15
CA LEU A 61 6.05 4.07 5.34
C LEU A 61 6.72 2.93 6.10
N LYS A 62 7.69 3.24 6.97
CA LYS A 62 8.41 2.26 7.77
C LYS A 62 7.52 1.63 8.85
N ASN A 63 6.70 2.44 9.51
CA ASN A 63 5.73 1.92 10.49
C ASN A 63 4.68 1.05 9.80
N TYR A 64 4.20 1.45 8.62
CA TYR A 64 3.29 0.62 7.83
C TYR A 64 3.95 -0.69 7.35
N PHE A 65 5.22 -0.65 6.93
CA PHE A 65 5.98 -1.85 6.60
C PHE A 65 6.09 -2.81 7.79
N PHE A 66 6.42 -2.31 8.99
CA PHE A 66 6.42 -3.17 10.18
C PHE A 66 5.04 -3.69 10.52
N ALA A 67 4.00 -2.85 10.42
CA ALA A 67 2.62 -3.28 10.67
C ALA A 67 2.16 -4.40 9.71
N THR A 68 2.57 -4.37 8.43
CA THR A 68 2.23 -5.45 7.49
C THR A 68 2.91 -6.76 7.87
N HIS A 69 4.17 -6.71 8.34
CA HIS A 69 4.91 -7.91 8.76
C HIS A 69 4.40 -8.49 10.08
N VAL A 70 4.07 -7.63 11.06
CA VAL A 70 3.41 -8.06 12.31
C VAL A 70 2.07 -8.74 11.99
N ARG A 71 1.30 -8.20 11.05
CA ARG A 71 0.05 -8.84 10.60
C ARG A 71 0.32 -10.23 10.02
N THR A 72 1.35 -10.39 9.19
CA THR A 72 1.73 -11.71 8.64
C THR A 72 2.07 -12.70 9.76
N MET A 73 2.77 -12.25 10.81
CA MET A 73 3.07 -13.08 11.98
C MET A 73 1.83 -13.42 12.81
N LEU A 74 0.91 -12.47 13.00
CA LEU A 74 -0.35 -12.74 13.69
C LEU A 74 -1.18 -13.81 12.95
N LEU A 75 -1.05 -13.90 11.63
CA LEU A 75 -1.68 -14.98 10.85
C LEU A 75 -1.04 -16.35 11.11
N TRP A 76 0.21 -16.43 11.59
CA TRP A 76 0.80 -17.70 11.99
C TRP A 76 0.06 -18.31 13.19
N PHE A 77 -0.41 -17.49 14.13
CA PHE A 77 -1.21 -17.91 15.29
C PHE A 77 -2.70 -18.11 15.00
N ASN A 78 -3.21 -17.57 13.89
CA ASN A 78 -4.63 -17.63 13.59
C ASN A 78 -4.98 -18.96 12.89
N GLU A 79 -5.56 -19.91 13.62
CA GLU A 79 -6.00 -21.19 13.08
C GLU A 79 -7.25 -21.06 12.19
N GLN A 80 -8.14 -20.10 12.49
CA GLN A 80 -9.36 -19.87 11.71
C GLN A 80 -9.11 -19.26 10.33
N LYS A 81 -8.03 -18.49 10.16
CA LYS A 81 -7.65 -17.88 8.88
C LYS A 81 -6.46 -18.61 8.29
N ASN A 82 -6.73 -19.41 7.26
CA ASN A 82 -5.71 -20.22 6.59
C ASN A 82 -5.53 -19.81 5.11
N PRO A 83 -4.82 -18.71 4.83
CA PRO A 83 -4.56 -18.29 3.45
C PRO A 83 -3.65 -19.29 2.72
N LYS A 84 -3.78 -19.40 1.39
CA LYS A 84 -3.02 -20.37 0.57
C LYS A 84 -1.50 -20.33 0.81
N TRP A 85 -0.93 -19.13 0.92
CA TRP A 85 0.51 -18.98 1.21
C TRP A 85 0.89 -19.64 2.55
N LYS A 86 0.07 -19.51 3.61
CA LYS A 86 0.35 -20.11 4.92
C LYS A 86 0.39 -21.63 4.84
N GLN A 87 -0.46 -22.23 4.00
CA GLN A 87 -0.46 -23.67 3.77
C GLN A 87 0.84 -24.13 3.10
N ILE A 88 1.33 -23.36 2.12
CA ILE A 88 2.63 -23.63 1.48
C ILE A 88 3.75 -23.54 2.50
N GLU A 89 3.77 -22.50 3.33
CA GLU A 89 4.79 -22.32 4.35
C GLU A 89 4.77 -23.41 5.43
N LEU A 90 3.58 -23.90 5.82
CA LEU A 90 3.45 -24.99 6.80
C LEU A 90 3.98 -26.33 6.27
N LYS A 91 4.00 -26.54 4.94
CA LYS A 91 4.64 -27.72 4.34
C LYS A 91 6.17 -27.66 4.47
N LEU A 92 6.75 -26.46 4.40
CA LEU A 92 8.19 -26.24 4.52
C LEU A 92 8.64 -26.16 5.99
N VAL A 93 7.80 -25.59 6.86
CA VAL A 93 8.12 -25.29 8.26
C VAL A 93 7.06 -25.90 9.18
N LYS A 94 7.42 -26.99 9.87
CA LYS A 94 6.51 -27.78 10.72
C LYS A 94 5.69 -26.96 11.74
N LYS A 95 6.28 -25.93 12.38
CA LYS A 95 5.58 -25.08 13.36
C LYS A 95 6.02 -23.61 13.31
N LEU A 96 5.35 -22.81 12.48
CA LEU A 96 5.58 -21.35 12.34
C LEU A 96 5.49 -20.57 13.68
N THR A 97 4.54 -20.94 14.54
CA THR A 97 4.30 -20.25 15.83
C THR A 97 5.49 -20.30 16.78
N THR A 98 6.29 -21.37 16.73
CA THR A 98 7.46 -21.56 17.59
C THR A 98 8.62 -20.63 17.25
N LEU A 99 8.68 -20.12 16.01
CA LEU A 99 9.75 -19.22 15.56
C LEU A 99 9.66 -17.87 16.27
N ILE A 100 8.45 -17.37 16.50
CA ILE A 100 8.19 -16.03 17.08
C ILE A 100 8.77 -15.89 18.49
N PHE A 101 8.85 -16.98 19.25
CA PHE A 101 9.40 -17.01 20.61
C PHE A 101 10.87 -17.43 20.68
N SER A 102 11.49 -17.77 19.54
CA SER A 102 12.88 -18.19 19.53
C SER A 102 13.81 -17.00 19.77
N LYS A 103 14.64 -17.11 20.82
CA LYS A 103 15.76 -16.19 21.07
C LYS A 103 17.00 -16.78 20.38
N GLY A 104 17.53 -16.15 19.33
CA GLY A 104 18.78 -16.58 18.69
C GLY A 104 18.89 -16.37 17.17
N LYS A 105 19.84 -17.08 16.55
CA LYS A 105 20.04 -17.15 15.09
C LYS A 105 18.81 -17.77 14.42
N VAL A 106 18.59 -17.45 13.14
CA VAL A 106 17.51 -18.05 12.35
C VAL A 106 17.67 -19.57 12.41
N LYS A 107 16.63 -20.29 12.83
CA LYS A 107 16.67 -21.76 12.80
C LYS A 107 16.80 -22.21 11.35
N LYS A 108 17.52 -23.30 11.07
CA LYS A 108 17.57 -23.95 9.74
C LYS A 108 16.18 -24.09 9.09
N ALA A 109 15.16 -24.36 9.92
CA ALA A 109 13.77 -24.46 9.48
C ALA A 109 13.18 -23.16 8.89
N ALA A 110 13.63 -21.97 9.32
CA ALA A 110 13.20 -20.70 8.73
C ALA A 110 14.01 -20.34 7.48
N GLU A 111 15.21 -20.89 7.30
CA GLU A 111 16.01 -20.75 6.06
C GLU A 111 15.37 -21.53 4.89
N SER A 112 14.58 -22.56 5.21
CA SER A 112 13.80 -23.33 4.23
C SER A 112 12.71 -22.52 3.52
N SER A 113 12.40 -21.30 3.98
CA SER A 113 11.48 -20.39 3.30
C SER A 113 11.98 -18.95 3.37
N TYR A 114 12.14 -18.34 2.19
CA TYR A 114 12.48 -16.92 2.04
C TYR A 114 11.49 -16.02 2.78
N THR A 115 10.18 -16.34 2.70
CA THR A 115 9.11 -15.59 3.36
C THR A 115 9.25 -15.61 4.87
N VAL A 116 9.47 -16.81 5.42
CA VAL A 116 9.55 -17.04 6.86
C VAL A 116 10.83 -16.44 7.41
N HIS A 117 11.96 -16.61 6.72
CA HIS A 117 13.25 -16.00 7.06
C HIS A 117 13.14 -14.48 7.19
N ASN A 118 12.69 -13.80 6.13
CA ASN A 118 12.63 -12.33 6.11
C ASN A 118 11.62 -11.78 7.11
N THR A 119 10.46 -12.42 7.22
CA THR A 119 9.45 -12.06 8.23
C THR A 119 10.07 -12.16 9.63
N PHE A 120 10.78 -13.24 9.94
CA PHE A 120 11.44 -13.43 11.23
C PHE A 120 12.57 -12.43 11.51
N GLU A 121 13.39 -12.07 10.52
CA GLU A 121 14.41 -11.01 10.69
C GLU A 121 13.79 -9.64 11.01
N ILE A 122 12.68 -9.31 10.35
CA ILE A 122 11.92 -8.10 10.62
C ILE A 122 11.32 -8.15 12.03
N TRP A 123 10.81 -9.31 12.48
CA TRP A 123 10.31 -9.50 13.85
C TRP A 123 11.37 -9.15 14.89
N LYS A 124 12.59 -9.69 14.75
CA LYS A 124 13.69 -9.38 15.68
C LYS A 124 13.97 -7.89 15.73
N THR A 125 13.93 -7.21 14.58
CA THR A 125 14.12 -5.76 14.50
C THR A 125 13.01 -4.99 15.22
N ILE A 126 11.77 -5.47 15.13
CA ILE A 126 10.61 -4.88 15.83
C ILE A 126 10.72 -5.08 17.34
N CYS A 127 11.01 -6.30 17.81
CA CYS A 127 11.17 -6.60 19.24
C CYS A 127 12.25 -5.73 19.89
N ARG A 128 13.41 -5.56 19.21
CA ARG A 128 14.48 -4.65 19.67
C ARG A 128 14.02 -3.20 19.79
N LYS A 129 13.19 -2.72 18.85
CA LYS A 129 12.70 -1.33 18.83
C LYS A 129 11.65 -1.03 19.88
N ILE A 130 10.74 -1.97 20.12
CA ILE A 130 9.64 -1.78 21.09
C ILE A 130 10.10 -2.12 22.53
N ARG A 131 11.35 -2.60 22.71
CA ARG A 131 11.84 -3.15 24.00
C ARG A 131 10.88 -4.21 24.55
N LEU A 132 10.26 -4.98 23.66
CA LEU A 132 9.42 -6.10 24.07
C LEU A 132 10.34 -7.18 24.63
N GLU A 133 10.24 -7.44 25.93
CA GLU A 133 10.74 -8.69 26.47
C GLU A 133 9.93 -9.81 25.81
N MET A 134 10.61 -10.71 25.10
CA MET A 134 10.01 -11.94 24.58
C MET A 134 9.67 -12.86 25.75
N LYS A 135 8.64 -12.49 26.52
CA LYS A 135 8.02 -13.28 27.58
C LYS A 135 6.88 -14.06 26.94
N THR A 136 6.73 -15.30 27.37
CA THR A 136 6.01 -16.44 26.75
C THR A 136 4.49 -16.32 26.71
N GLN A 137 3.93 -15.11 26.77
CA GLN A 137 2.49 -14.92 26.86
C GLN A 137 2.01 -13.83 25.90
N PHE A 138 2.10 -14.10 24.59
CA PHE A 138 1.16 -13.48 23.66
C PHE A 138 -0.20 -14.11 23.94
N CYS A 139 -0.97 -13.46 24.81
CA CYS A 139 -2.30 -13.89 25.16
C CYS A 139 -3.13 -13.94 23.87
N SER A 140 -3.47 -15.16 23.44
CA SER A 140 -4.65 -15.38 22.62
C SER A 140 -5.83 -14.79 23.38
N LYS A 141 -6.83 -14.26 22.67
CA LYS A 141 -7.96 -13.46 23.19
C LYS A 141 -7.66 -11.97 23.29
N LYS A 142 -7.69 -11.33 22.13
CA LYS A 142 -8.76 -10.38 21.77
C LYS A 142 -8.70 -10.17 20.26
N SER A 143 -9.77 -10.54 19.58
CA SER A 143 -10.06 -10.02 18.25
C SER A 143 -9.98 -8.50 18.35
N PHE A 144 -9.12 -7.86 17.57
CA PHE A 144 -9.23 -6.43 17.35
C PHE A 144 -10.52 -6.19 16.55
N THR A 145 -11.65 -6.12 17.24
CA THR A 145 -12.92 -5.67 16.68
C THR A 145 -12.92 -4.16 16.69
N THR A 146 -12.33 -3.55 15.66
CA THR A 146 -12.83 -2.24 15.19
C THR A 146 -14.31 -2.38 14.80
N PRO A 147 -15.11 -1.30 14.79
CA PRO A 147 -16.55 -1.33 14.52
C PRO A 147 -16.83 -1.82 13.08
N ASN A 148 -16.79 -3.14 12.90
CA ASN A 148 -16.97 -3.79 11.61
C ASN A 148 -18.44 -3.74 11.15
N SER A 149 -19.39 -3.46 12.05
CA SER A 149 -20.82 -3.47 11.74
C SER A 149 -21.24 -2.35 10.77
N LEU A 150 -20.82 -1.10 11.02
CA LEU A 150 -21.10 0.03 10.11
C LEU A 150 -20.29 -0.08 8.82
N ARG A 151 -19.02 -0.52 8.90
CA ARG A 151 -18.13 -0.70 7.74
C ARG A 151 -18.64 -1.78 6.78
N ILE A 152 -19.10 -2.93 7.31
CA ILE A 152 -19.68 -4.02 6.49
C ILE A 152 -21.07 -3.64 5.99
N LYS A 153 -21.89 -2.91 6.77
CA LYS A 153 -23.19 -2.39 6.32
C LYS A 153 -23.03 -1.38 5.18
N LEU A 154 -22.12 -0.41 5.29
CA LEU A 154 -21.80 0.50 4.19
C LEU A 154 -21.27 -0.28 2.97
N MET A 155 -20.41 -1.27 3.17
CA MET A 155 -19.86 -2.08 2.08
C MET A 155 -20.94 -2.89 1.34
N LYS A 156 -21.94 -3.45 2.05
CA LYS A 156 -23.09 -4.13 1.44
C LYS A 156 -24.00 -3.17 0.67
N VAL A 157 -24.39 -2.06 1.29
CA VAL A 157 -25.22 -1.01 0.66
C VAL A 157 -24.54 -0.44 -0.59
N LEU A 158 -23.21 -0.31 -0.58
CA LEU A 158 -22.43 0.16 -1.72
C LEU A 158 -22.26 -0.89 -2.82
N GLN A 159 -22.12 -2.18 -2.47
CA GLN A 159 -22.12 -3.29 -3.44
C GLN A 159 -23.49 -3.46 -4.12
N GLU A 160 -24.58 -3.23 -3.38
CA GLU A 160 -25.96 -3.28 -3.89
C GLU A 160 -26.27 -2.08 -4.81
N SER A 161 -25.57 -0.94 -4.65
CA SER A 161 -25.71 0.26 -5.50
C SER A 161 -25.01 0.18 -6.88
N ASN A 162 -24.76 -1.03 -7.39
CA ASN A 162 -23.94 -1.37 -8.56
C ASN A 162 -24.24 -0.55 -9.84
N GLN A 163 -25.45 0.02 -9.94
CA GLN A 163 -25.88 0.93 -11.00
C GLN A 163 -25.08 2.26 -11.12
N ARG A 164 -24.47 2.78 -10.05
CA ARG A 164 -23.59 3.97 -10.13
C ARG A 164 -22.16 3.66 -10.57
N CYS A 165 -21.75 2.39 -10.52
CA CYS A 165 -20.37 1.96 -10.74
C CYS A 165 -19.99 1.92 -12.24
N SER A 166 -20.92 1.53 -13.14
CA SER A 166 -20.65 1.48 -14.59
C SER A 166 -20.40 2.87 -15.19
N SER A 167 -21.17 3.88 -14.76
CA SER A 167 -21.01 5.26 -15.22
C SER A 167 -19.67 5.89 -14.81
N THR A 168 -19.06 5.40 -13.73
CA THR A 168 -17.76 5.89 -13.24
C THR A 168 -16.61 5.18 -13.94
N LYS A 169 -16.76 3.88 -14.23
CA LYS A 169 -15.82 3.11 -15.05
C LYS A 169 -15.62 3.76 -16.42
N GLY A 170 -16.70 4.04 -17.16
CA GLY A 170 -16.60 4.66 -18.49
C GLY A 170 -15.95 6.06 -18.49
N LYS A 171 -16.12 6.83 -17.40
CA LYS A 171 -15.42 8.11 -17.23
C LYS A 171 -13.91 7.93 -17.02
N TRP A 172 -13.50 6.89 -16.31
CA TRP A 172 -12.07 6.53 -16.17
C TRP A 172 -11.48 6.02 -17.46
N GLU A 173 -12.20 5.19 -18.21
CA GLU A 173 -11.75 4.69 -19.51
C GLU A 173 -11.53 5.83 -20.52
N LYS A 174 -12.46 6.78 -20.57
CA LYS A 174 -12.34 7.97 -21.43
C LYS A 174 -11.13 8.85 -21.06
N GLU A 175 -10.90 9.08 -19.77
CA GLU A 175 -9.84 9.98 -19.31
C GLU A 175 -8.45 9.35 -19.36
N LEU A 176 -8.35 8.05 -19.06
CA LEU A 176 -7.09 7.30 -19.15
C LEU A 176 -6.81 6.79 -20.57
N GLN A 177 -7.78 6.89 -21.48
CA GLN A 177 -7.73 6.34 -22.84
C GLN A 177 -7.38 4.84 -22.85
N VAL A 178 -7.92 4.08 -21.89
CA VAL A 178 -7.72 2.63 -21.77
C VAL A 178 -9.05 1.93 -21.55
N ILE A 179 -9.15 0.69 -22.01
CA ILE A 179 -10.26 -0.20 -21.67
C ILE A 179 -9.92 -0.88 -20.34
N ILE A 180 -10.83 -0.85 -19.39
CA ILE A 180 -10.69 -1.52 -18.10
C ILE A 180 -11.64 -2.72 -18.13
N ASP A 181 -11.12 -3.92 -17.92
CA ASP A 181 -11.96 -5.11 -17.81
C ASP A 181 -12.94 -4.98 -16.62
N GLU A 182 -14.15 -5.54 -16.72
CA GLU A 182 -15.06 -5.64 -15.59
C GLU A 182 -14.44 -6.40 -14.41
N ASP A 183 -13.67 -7.45 -14.70
CA ASP A 183 -12.95 -8.21 -13.68
C ASP A 183 -11.90 -7.33 -12.99
N ASP A 184 -11.13 -6.55 -13.76
CA ASP A 184 -10.15 -5.62 -13.21
C ASP A 184 -10.80 -4.53 -12.37
N TRP A 185 -11.91 -3.97 -12.84
CA TRP A 185 -12.67 -2.94 -12.12
C TRP A 185 -13.24 -3.49 -10.79
N TYR A 186 -13.73 -4.72 -10.80
CA TYR A 186 -14.16 -5.42 -9.60
C TYR A 186 -12.97 -5.67 -8.65
N GLN A 187 -11.82 -6.13 -9.16
CA GLN A 187 -10.63 -6.33 -8.33
C GLN A 187 -10.10 -5.03 -7.74
N ILE A 188 -10.09 -3.91 -8.46
CA ILE A 188 -9.75 -2.59 -7.92
C ILE A 188 -10.65 -2.27 -6.73
N SER A 189 -11.96 -2.36 -6.94
CA SER A 189 -12.97 -2.08 -5.93
C SER A 189 -12.74 -2.93 -4.68
N LYS A 190 -12.54 -4.24 -4.87
CA LYS A 190 -12.32 -5.20 -3.79
C LYS A 190 -10.98 -4.99 -3.08
N SER A 191 -9.90 -4.76 -3.83
CA SER A 191 -8.52 -4.63 -3.34
C SER A 191 -8.34 -3.42 -2.42
N ASN A 192 -9.02 -2.29 -2.72
CA ASN A 192 -9.06 -1.09 -1.89
C ASN A 192 -9.54 -1.38 -0.46
N PHE A 193 -10.45 -2.34 -0.27
CA PHE A 193 -10.95 -2.74 1.05
C PHE A 193 -10.17 -3.89 1.71
N ILE A 194 -9.46 -4.72 0.92
CA ILE A 194 -8.70 -5.86 1.42
C ILE A 194 -7.32 -5.44 1.93
N HIS A 195 -6.56 -4.70 1.12
CA HIS A 195 -5.15 -4.43 1.38
C HIS A 195 -4.95 -3.23 2.29
N ILE A 196 -5.79 -2.20 2.15
CA ILE A 196 -5.76 -1.04 3.03
C ILE A 196 -6.65 -1.37 4.22
N ARG A 197 -6.14 -1.32 5.46
CA ARG A 197 -6.93 -1.57 6.69
C ARG A 197 -7.19 -0.30 7.50
N SER A 198 -6.51 0.79 7.14
CA SER A 198 -6.74 2.10 7.74
C SER A 198 -8.04 2.69 7.18
N PRO A 199 -9.05 2.98 8.01
CA PRO A 199 -10.33 3.53 7.54
C PRO A 199 -10.14 4.79 6.69
N PHE A 200 -9.26 5.69 7.12
CA PHE A 200 -8.90 6.91 6.38
C PHE A 200 -8.41 6.63 4.96
N TRP A 201 -7.57 5.61 4.76
CA TRP A 201 -6.99 5.30 3.45
C TRP A 201 -7.93 4.48 2.58
N GLN A 202 -8.79 3.64 3.18
CA GLN A 202 -9.88 2.97 2.48
C GLN A 202 -10.86 4.03 1.92
N GLU A 203 -11.25 4.98 2.77
CA GLU A 203 -12.14 6.08 2.39
C GLU A 203 -11.52 6.96 1.31
N PHE A 204 -10.23 7.31 1.44
CA PHE A 204 -9.52 8.08 0.41
C PHE A 204 -9.49 7.36 -0.95
N ALA A 205 -9.13 6.07 -0.95
CA ALA A 205 -9.07 5.26 -2.17
C ALA A 205 -10.46 5.13 -2.82
N TRP A 206 -11.50 4.93 -2.01
CA TRP A 206 -12.88 4.87 -2.47
C TRP A 206 -13.37 6.21 -3.05
N LYS A 207 -13.11 7.33 -2.36
CA LYS A 207 -13.40 8.69 -2.86
C LYS A 207 -12.72 8.97 -4.20
N LEU A 208 -11.46 8.52 -4.36
CA LEU A 208 -10.74 8.67 -5.62
C LEU A 208 -11.39 7.82 -6.72
N GLN A 209 -11.64 6.53 -6.46
CA GLN A 209 -12.24 5.62 -7.42
C GLN A 209 -13.61 6.10 -7.91
N LEU A 210 -14.46 6.58 -7.00
CA LEU A 210 -15.80 7.10 -7.31
C LEU A 210 -15.81 8.50 -7.94
N ARG A 211 -14.65 9.11 -8.16
CA ARG A 211 -14.54 10.51 -8.59
C ARG A 211 -15.33 11.47 -7.68
N PHE A 212 -15.16 11.31 -6.37
CA PHE A 212 -15.77 12.17 -5.36
C PHE A 212 -15.13 13.57 -5.29
N PHE A 213 -13.82 13.70 -5.53
CA PHE A 213 -13.10 14.97 -5.45
C PHE A 213 -13.53 15.94 -6.57
N LYS A 214 -13.80 17.20 -6.26
CA LYS A 214 -14.11 18.17 -7.33
C LYS A 214 -12.81 18.63 -7.96
N THR A 215 -12.52 18.28 -9.22
CA THR A 215 -11.35 18.80 -9.95
C THR A 215 -11.66 20.17 -10.55
N PRO A 216 -10.66 20.98 -10.91
CA PRO A 216 -10.87 22.23 -11.65
C PRO A 216 -11.76 22.05 -12.88
N HIS A 217 -11.50 21.02 -13.70
CA HIS A 217 -12.33 20.70 -14.87
C HIS A 217 -13.79 20.38 -14.51
N MET A 218 -14.06 19.82 -13.33
CA MET A 218 -15.44 19.60 -12.88
C MET A 218 -16.09 20.88 -12.36
N ILE A 219 -15.33 21.72 -11.65
CA ILE A 219 -15.81 22.98 -11.09
C ILE A 219 -16.14 23.97 -12.21
N SER A 220 -15.33 24.01 -13.27
CA SER A 220 -15.54 24.92 -14.40
C SER A 220 -16.88 24.72 -15.10
N LYS A 221 -17.45 23.51 -15.07
CA LYS A 221 -18.79 23.23 -15.62
C LYS A 221 -19.92 23.94 -14.90
N PHE A 222 -19.69 24.37 -13.66
CA PHE A 222 -20.66 25.11 -12.84
C PHE A 222 -20.28 26.59 -12.69
N SER A 223 -19.13 27.00 -13.23
CA SER A 223 -18.64 28.38 -13.17
C SER A 223 -18.85 29.07 -14.52
N LYS A 224 -19.07 30.39 -14.48
CA LYS A 224 -19.09 31.23 -15.69
C LYS A 224 -17.69 31.55 -16.20
N ASP A 225 -16.68 31.39 -15.37
CA ASP A 225 -15.30 31.75 -15.65
C ASP A 225 -14.49 30.55 -16.17
N LYS A 226 -13.90 30.70 -17.37
CA LYS A 226 -13.10 29.66 -18.03
C LYS A 226 -11.78 29.39 -17.30
N ASP A 227 -11.25 30.34 -16.55
CA ASP A 227 -9.98 30.17 -15.81
C ASP A 227 -10.13 29.23 -14.60
N THR A 228 -11.36 28.91 -14.19
CA THR A 228 -11.62 27.95 -13.11
C THR A 228 -11.29 26.50 -13.48
N ALA A 229 -11.09 26.19 -14.77
CA ALA A 229 -10.63 24.88 -15.25
C ALA A 229 -9.12 24.68 -15.06
N ALA A 230 -8.38 25.76 -14.81
CA ALA A 230 -6.93 25.72 -14.70
C ALA A 230 -6.46 24.96 -13.45
N CYS A 231 -5.28 24.35 -13.54
CA CYS A 231 -4.70 23.61 -12.43
C CYS A 231 -4.45 24.51 -11.21
N TRP A 232 -4.95 24.12 -10.04
CA TRP A 232 -4.73 24.84 -8.78
C TRP A 232 -3.26 25.02 -8.40
N ARG A 233 -2.36 24.18 -8.96
CA ARG A 233 -0.91 24.29 -8.76
C ARG A 233 -0.23 25.27 -9.72
N LYS A 234 -1.01 25.99 -10.54
CA LYS A 234 -0.54 26.98 -11.52
C LYS A 234 0.59 26.44 -12.40
N CYS A 235 0.43 25.20 -12.89
CA CYS A 235 1.42 24.55 -13.74
C CYS A 235 1.27 24.90 -15.23
N GLY A 236 0.33 25.78 -15.58
CA GLY A 236 0.02 26.17 -16.97
C GLY A 236 -1.08 25.33 -17.64
N GLU A 237 -1.53 24.24 -17.02
CA GLU A 237 -2.62 23.42 -17.56
C GLU A 237 -3.96 24.14 -17.45
N LYS A 238 -4.70 24.18 -18.56
CA LYS A 238 -5.97 24.90 -18.69
C LYS A 238 -7.18 24.00 -18.45
N GLU A 239 -7.03 22.68 -18.61
CA GLU A 239 -8.07 21.70 -18.27
C GLU A 239 -7.52 20.64 -17.32
N ALA A 240 -7.55 20.94 -16.02
CA ALA A 240 -7.04 20.02 -15.02
C ALA A 240 -8.11 19.01 -14.57
N ASP A 241 -8.03 17.81 -15.15
CA ASP A 241 -8.84 16.64 -14.82
C ASP A 241 -8.25 15.83 -13.63
N TYR A 242 -8.76 14.63 -13.38
CA TYR A 242 -8.26 13.78 -12.30
C TYR A 242 -6.85 13.28 -12.58
N LEU A 243 -6.59 12.83 -13.80
CA LEU A 243 -5.28 12.32 -14.21
C LEU A 243 -4.20 13.38 -13.98
N HIS A 244 -4.49 14.62 -14.40
CA HIS A 244 -3.63 15.76 -14.18
C HIS A 244 -3.39 16.04 -12.69
N ILE A 245 -4.47 16.21 -11.91
CA ILE A 245 -4.37 16.62 -10.50
C ILE A 245 -3.62 15.58 -9.64
N PHE A 246 -3.85 14.30 -9.91
CA PHE A 246 -3.32 13.22 -9.09
C PHE A 246 -2.01 12.60 -9.60
N LEU A 247 -1.69 12.71 -10.91
CA LEU A 247 -0.54 12.00 -11.48
C LEU A 247 0.30 12.85 -12.44
N THR A 248 -0.26 13.37 -13.54
CA THR A 248 0.52 13.87 -14.69
C THR A 248 0.94 15.34 -14.57
N CYS A 249 0.41 16.09 -13.60
CA CYS A 249 0.80 17.47 -13.38
C CYS A 249 2.33 17.63 -13.21
N PRO A 250 3.00 18.52 -13.98
CA PRO A 250 4.47 18.67 -13.96
C PRO A 250 5.05 18.92 -12.57
N LYS A 251 4.31 19.66 -11.72
CA LYS A 251 4.71 19.95 -10.33
C LYS A 251 4.78 18.72 -9.43
N ILE A 252 4.12 17.61 -9.79
CA ILE A 252 4.11 16.36 -9.01
C ILE A 252 4.72 15.18 -9.76
N ALA A 253 4.89 15.28 -11.08
CA ALA A 253 5.45 14.22 -11.93
C ALA A 253 6.83 13.77 -11.43
N ASN A 254 7.71 14.70 -11.08
CA ASN A 254 9.05 14.41 -10.52
C ASN A 254 8.98 13.56 -9.25
N PHE A 255 7.98 13.80 -8.41
CA PHE A 255 7.77 13.01 -7.21
C PHE A 255 7.28 11.60 -7.54
N TRP A 256 6.30 11.47 -8.45
CA TRP A 256 5.82 10.16 -8.89
C TRP A 256 6.89 9.34 -9.60
N ASN A 257 7.76 9.95 -10.40
CA ASN A 257 8.90 9.27 -11.02
C ASN A 257 9.83 8.66 -9.96
N LYS A 258 10.10 9.38 -8.87
CA LYS A 258 10.86 8.86 -7.73
C LYS A 258 10.14 7.69 -7.04
N VAL A 259 8.83 7.80 -6.80
CA VAL A 259 8.03 6.71 -6.23
C VAL A 259 8.05 5.46 -7.12
N THR A 260 7.82 5.62 -8.42
CA THR A 260 7.86 4.53 -9.38
C THR A 260 9.25 3.90 -9.47
N SER A 261 10.32 4.70 -9.43
CA SER A 261 11.70 4.20 -9.37
C SER A 261 11.96 3.36 -8.11
N ASN A 262 11.53 3.84 -6.94
CA ASN A 262 11.64 3.09 -5.69
C ASN A 262 10.89 1.76 -5.75
N ILE A 263 9.68 1.77 -6.30
CA ILE A 263 8.84 0.59 -6.45
C ILE A 263 9.47 -0.41 -7.43
N LYS A 264 10.00 0.07 -8.57
CA LYS A 264 10.75 -0.76 -9.53
C LYS A 264 11.97 -1.40 -8.89
N GLN A 265 12.70 -0.66 -8.05
CA GLN A 265 13.83 -1.20 -7.29
C GLN A 265 13.40 -2.33 -6.33
N MET A 266 12.18 -2.29 -5.79
CA MET A 266 11.65 -3.33 -4.90
C MET A 266 11.22 -4.61 -5.64
N ILE A 267 10.69 -4.49 -6.86
CA ILE A 267 10.09 -5.61 -7.63
C ILE A 267 11.08 -6.19 -8.66
N GLY A 268 12.15 -5.45 -8.98
CA GLY A 268 13.03 -5.74 -10.10
C GLY A 268 12.49 -5.14 -11.41
N ASN A 269 13.39 -4.85 -12.36
CA ASN A 269 13.10 -4.08 -13.58
C ASN A 269 12.14 -4.76 -14.59
N LYS A 270 11.50 -5.87 -14.23
CA LYS A 270 10.67 -6.68 -15.15
C LYS A 270 9.20 -6.24 -15.21
N VAL A 271 8.77 -5.25 -14.41
CA VAL A 271 7.37 -4.80 -14.37
C VAL A 271 7.22 -3.36 -14.84
N THR A 272 6.32 -3.17 -15.81
CA THR A 272 5.85 -1.87 -16.26
C THR A 272 4.74 -1.35 -15.33
N TYR A 273 4.90 -0.13 -14.85
CA TYR A 273 3.87 0.59 -14.10
C TYR A 273 3.21 1.60 -15.02
N GLU A 274 2.00 1.30 -15.48
CA GLU A 274 1.18 2.27 -16.20
C GLU A 274 0.44 3.20 -15.23
N GLU A 275 -0.01 4.35 -15.73
CA GLU A 275 -0.71 5.39 -14.97
C GLU A 275 -1.94 4.86 -14.22
N LYS A 276 -2.70 3.95 -14.86
CA LYS A 276 -3.86 3.28 -14.26
C LYS A 276 -3.51 2.46 -13.00
N HIS A 277 -2.33 1.86 -12.94
CA HIS A 277 -1.85 1.14 -11.75
C HIS A 277 -1.51 2.11 -10.61
N LEU A 278 -0.90 3.25 -10.94
CA LEU A 278 -0.53 4.29 -9.97
C LEU A 278 -1.74 5.09 -9.47
N LEU A 279 -2.78 5.25 -10.28
CA LEU A 279 -3.95 6.06 -9.92
C LEU A 279 -5.08 5.24 -9.29
N LEU A 280 -5.41 4.08 -9.86
CA LEU A 280 -6.52 3.24 -9.41
C LEU A 280 -6.08 2.06 -8.54
N GLY A 281 -4.80 1.67 -8.58
CA GLY A 281 -4.31 0.54 -7.78
C GLY A 281 -4.65 -0.81 -8.36
N ILE A 282 -4.77 -0.87 -9.69
CA ILE A 282 -4.93 -2.13 -10.41
C ILE A 282 -3.78 -3.06 -9.99
N PRO A 283 -4.09 -4.28 -9.50
CA PRO A 283 -3.08 -5.28 -9.23
C PRO A 283 -2.31 -5.57 -10.52
N LEU A 284 -0.98 -5.55 -10.46
CA LEU A 284 -0.15 -5.88 -11.60
C LEU A 284 -0.39 -7.36 -11.98
N LYS A 285 -1.02 -7.60 -13.14
CA LYS A 285 -1.26 -8.95 -13.65
C LYS A 285 0.04 -9.75 -13.84
N ASP A 286 1.15 -9.04 -14.10
CA ASP A 286 2.47 -9.62 -14.33
C ASP A 286 3.28 -9.96 -13.06
N LEU A 287 2.76 -9.76 -11.85
CA LEU A 287 3.49 -10.16 -10.63
C LEU A 287 3.78 -11.66 -10.58
N ASN A 288 2.94 -12.48 -11.23
CA ASN A 288 3.19 -13.91 -11.37
C ASN A 288 4.45 -14.22 -12.21
N LYS A 289 4.86 -13.33 -13.13
CA LYS A 289 6.09 -13.49 -13.94
C LYS A 289 7.35 -13.05 -13.19
N VAL A 290 7.22 -12.21 -12.17
CA VAL A 290 8.35 -11.72 -11.35
C VAL A 290 8.81 -12.77 -10.34
N CYS A 291 7.90 -13.58 -9.81
CA CYS A 291 8.22 -14.60 -8.81
C CYS A 291 8.96 -15.83 -9.38
N ASN A 292 9.26 -15.89 -10.68
CA ASN A 292 10.19 -16.86 -11.26
C ASN A 292 11.65 -16.41 -11.10
N ILE A 293 12.06 -16.08 -9.87
CA ILE A 293 13.48 -15.89 -9.52
C ILE A 293 13.93 -17.11 -8.71
N SER A 294 14.74 -17.93 -9.37
CA SER A 294 15.63 -18.99 -8.87
C SER A 294 15.00 -20.18 -8.11
N SER A 295 14.37 -21.08 -8.86
CA SER A 295 14.41 -22.53 -8.59
C SER A 295 15.66 -23.18 -9.24
N GLY A 296 16.77 -22.46 -9.30
CA GLY A 296 17.99 -22.90 -9.97
C GLY A 296 19.24 -22.42 -9.23
N SER A 297 19.50 -23.01 -8.06
CA SER A 297 20.84 -23.07 -7.45
C SER A 297 20.90 -24.00 -6.23
N LEU A 298 20.12 -25.09 -6.21
CA LEU A 298 20.23 -26.13 -5.17
C LEU A 298 20.61 -27.51 -5.73
N GLU A 299 21.03 -27.58 -6.99
CA GLU A 299 21.69 -28.78 -7.53
C GLU A 299 23.17 -28.48 -7.78
N SER A 300 24.00 -29.42 -7.34
CA SER A 300 25.47 -29.45 -7.38
C SER A 300 26.20 -28.57 -6.35
N ARG A 301 26.48 -29.16 -5.20
CA ARG A 301 27.84 -29.37 -4.70
C ARG A 301 27.83 -30.53 -3.71
N HIS A 302 28.57 -31.57 -4.08
CA HIS A 302 28.99 -32.69 -3.24
C HIS A 302 29.57 -32.21 -1.91
#